data_AF-A0A074S770-F1
#
_entry.id   AF-A0A074S770-F1
#
_cell.length_a   1.000
_cell.length_b   1.000
_cell.length_c   1.000
_cell.angle_alpha   90.00
_cell.angle_beta   90.00
_cell.angle_gamma   90.00
#
_symmetry.space_group_name_H-M   'P 1'
#
loop_
_entity.id
_entity.type
_entity.pdbx_description
1 polymer ?
#
loop_
_entity_poly.entity_id
_entity_poly.type
_entity_poly.pdbx_seq_one_letter_code
_entity_poly.pdbx_strand_id
1 'polypeptide(L)'
;MVKLVPRDNEHHTVDDYNRSWPHSQPLTTHGRARTRWLLNDRNLTRTASSTQFVKDLQVIIQSLCASIPPSVDAIQVMRGEHFGQIIHEYHLQRASYWFTLPPSSVAGSLFRQKSSIWVIYLGARLFQALGGNPHTTTVPRCINWIDKLEQKFACNFRNSSTQNDVAEWLLTQLEVAFLKFTAVGSGSGYLALKKALPVFLRLVAVDPSLHIERPRGDLVISFSRTFSAPRYEIQWFVVNDTITSLLLGVQPMVEYDYNSECDSTSHGLEWIHGIPVALAETISQVNSWRAGSRVAPLDDWRNLETRVLAWQSPRTVTEPQESGANITARLAIQEGWRHVTLIYIYMGMCGVSSHDPRVQTLIMHIMQLGEAVNDLPIGVHVFVHCVVVGLAARYERHRCTVHEKLLSFKGTRVWLFHGVEFGRILEHLWYGVGAGGGPVTWDDYVRSRCAVVPI
;
A
#
# COMPACT_ATOMS: atom_id res chain seq x y z
N MET A 1 -39.34 -41.82 17.31
CA MET A 1 -37.99 -42.39 17.09
C MET A 1 -37.13 -41.29 16.49
N VAL A 2 -36.36 -40.60 17.34
CA VAL A 2 -35.59 -39.40 16.99
C VAL A 2 -34.27 -39.84 16.34
N LYS A 3 -34.02 -39.39 15.10
CA LYS A 3 -32.72 -39.58 14.42
C LYS A 3 -31.72 -38.54 14.92
N LEU A 4 -30.72 -39.02 15.65
CA LEU A 4 -29.53 -38.25 16.05
C LEU A 4 -28.68 -37.92 14.83
N VAL A 5 -28.34 -36.65 14.67
CA VAL A 5 -27.32 -36.14 13.73
C VAL A 5 -25.97 -36.18 14.46
N PRO A 6 -24.86 -36.64 13.84
CA PRO A 6 -23.56 -36.62 14.48
C PRO A 6 -23.05 -35.18 14.57
N ARG A 7 -22.59 -34.79 15.75
CA ARG A 7 -21.82 -33.57 16.00
C ARG A 7 -20.35 -33.93 15.79
N ASP A 8 -19.79 -33.57 14.65
CA ASP A 8 -18.33 -33.58 14.47
C ASP A 8 -17.76 -32.35 15.17
N ASN A 9 -17.14 -32.60 16.33
CA ASN A 9 -16.30 -31.63 17.04
C ASN A 9 -14.87 -31.76 16.48
N GLU A 10 -14.57 -31.06 15.39
CA GLU A 10 -13.17 -30.82 15.00
C GLU A 10 -12.61 -29.68 15.85
N HIS A 11 -12.10 -30.03 17.03
CA HIS A 11 -11.16 -29.19 17.75
C HIS A 11 -9.79 -29.28 17.07
N HIS A 12 -9.53 -28.41 16.09
CA HIS A 12 -8.17 -28.14 15.66
C HIS A 12 -7.39 -27.49 16.81
N THR A 13 -6.58 -28.28 17.50
CA THR A 13 -5.70 -27.82 18.56
C THR A 13 -4.56 -26.96 18.01
N VAL A 14 -4.12 -25.95 18.76
CA VAL A 14 -2.99 -25.07 18.46
C VAL A 14 -1.71 -25.82 18.04
N ASP A 15 -1.55 -27.07 18.45
CA ASP A 15 -0.40 -27.92 18.13
C ASP A 15 -0.31 -28.37 16.66
N ASP A 16 -1.43 -28.51 15.94
CA ASP A 16 -1.40 -28.90 14.52
C ASP A 16 -0.88 -27.76 13.61
N TYR A 17 -1.13 -26.51 14.03
CA TYR A 17 -0.59 -25.33 13.35
C TYR A 17 0.94 -25.31 13.39
N ASN A 18 1.52 -25.58 14.57
CA ASN A 18 2.97 -25.61 14.78
C ASN A 18 3.67 -26.71 13.95
N ARG A 19 2.98 -27.84 13.71
CA ARG A 19 3.50 -28.98 12.93
C ARG A 19 3.45 -28.79 11.41
N SER A 20 2.55 -27.93 10.92
CA SER A 20 2.40 -27.66 9.47
C SER A 20 3.30 -26.54 8.94
N TRP A 21 4.11 -25.95 9.82
CA TRP A 21 5.11 -24.92 9.53
C TRP A 21 6.40 -25.57 8.98
N PRO A 22 7.28 -24.86 8.25
CA PRO A 22 8.52 -25.45 7.71
C PRO A 22 9.43 -25.90 8.86
N HIS A 23 9.36 -27.18 9.21
CA HIS A 23 10.46 -27.87 9.86
C HIS A 23 11.59 -28.05 8.84
N SER A 24 12.80 -27.76 9.29
CA SER A 24 14.05 -27.77 8.53
C SER A 24 14.21 -28.97 7.60
N GLN A 25 14.53 -28.72 6.33
CA GLN A 25 15.18 -29.71 5.46
C GLN A 25 16.64 -29.32 5.25
N PRO A 26 17.55 -30.30 5.09
CA PRO A 26 18.96 -30.03 4.85
C PRO A 26 19.13 -29.37 3.49
N LEU A 27 19.90 -28.27 3.44
CA LEU A 27 20.33 -27.70 2.18
C LEU A 27 21.12 -28.76 1.39
N THR A 28 20.58 -29.22 0.27
CA THR A 28 21.43 -29.69 -0.83
C THR A 28 22.33 -28.54 -1.23
N THR A 29 23.63 -28.76 -1.15
CA THR A 29 24.72 -27.89 -1.62
C THR A 29 24.55 -27.60 -3.11
N HIS A 30 23.65 -26.68 -3.44
CA HIS A 30 23.62 -26.06 -4.75
C HIS A 30 24.73 -25.03 -4.82
N GLY A 31 25.55 -25.20 -5.85
CA GLY A 31 26.74 -24.41 -6.09
C GLY A 31 26.46 -22.92 -5.97
N ARG A 32 27.41 -22.24 -5.33
CA ARG A 32 27.55 -20.80 -5.21
C ARG A 32 27.43 -20.15 -6.60
N ALA A 33 26.20 -19.90 -7.05
CA ALA A 33 25.92 -19.05 -8.18
C ALA A 33 26.38 -17.66 -7.75
N ARG A 34 27.53 -17.26 -8.29
CA ARG A 34 28.18 -15.98 -8.05
C ARG A 34 27.22 -14.90 -8.53
N THR A 35 26.43 -14.33 -7.62
CA THR A 35 25.67 -13.10 -7.83
C THR A 35 26.69 -11.99 -8.06
N ARG A 36 27.06 -11.78 -9.32
CA ARG A 36 28.03 -10.77 -9.75
C ARG A 36 27.36 -9.45 -10.13
N TRP A 37 26.16 -9.22 -9.65
CA TRP A 37 25.44 -7.94 -9.78
C TRP A 37 25.06 -7.47 -8.39
N LEU A 38 25.43 -6.21 -8.09
CA LEU A 38 25.30 -5.48 -6.82
C LEU A 38 26.44 -5.61 -5.80
N LEU A 39 27.65 -5.24 -6.24
CA LEU A 39 28.66 -4.64 -5.35
C LEU A 39 29.60 -3.68 -6.11
N ASN A 40 29.08 -3.07 -7.17
CA ASN A 40 29.80 -2.06 -7.95
C ASN A 40 29.11 -0.69 -7.86
N ASP A 41 28.51 -0.40 -6.72
CA ASP A 41 28.19 0.97 -6.34
C ASP A 41 29.13 1.41 -5.21
N ARG A 42 30.37 1.71 -5.62
CA ARG A 42 31.43 2.24 -4.76
C ARG A 42 31.24 3.73 -4.46
N ASN A 43 30.08 4.32 -4.78
CA ASN A 43 29.80 5.73 -4.53
C ASN A 43 28.88 5.98 -3.33
N LEU A 44 28.43 4.96 -2.60
CA LEU A 44 27.78 5.13 -1.30
C LEU A 44 28.81 5.31 -0.17
N THR A 45 29.77 6.21 -0.35
CA THR A 45 30.66 6.64 0.74
C THR A 45 30.25 8.00 1.27
N ARG A 46 29.72 7.94 2.49
CA ARG A 46 30.00 8.87 3.60
C ARG A 46 29.10 10.11 3.70
N THR A 47 27.87 9.88 4.14
CA THR A 47 27.08 10.86 4.89
C THR A 47 26.78 10.32 6.29
N ALA A 48 26.95 11.15 7.31
CA ALA A 48 26.80 10.76 8.72
C ALA A 48 25.37 10.27 9.07
N SER A 49 24.36 10.65 8.27
CA SER A 49 22.96 10.23 8.39
C SER A 49 22.72 8.73 8.16
N SER A 50 23.46 8.09 7.24
CA SER A 50 23.37 6.65 6.99
C SER A 50 23.78 5.83 8.22
N THR A 51 24.80 6.29 8.94
CA THR A 51 25.24 5.64 10.19
C THR A 51 24.23 5.73 11.32
N GLN A 52 23.45 6.81 11.41
CA GLN A 52 22.45 6.96 12.46
C GLN A 52 21.21 6.11 12.15
N PHE A 53 20.74 6.11 10.90
CA PHE A 53 19.65 5.24 10.47
C PHE A 53 19.95 3.75 10.68
N VAL A 54 21.16 3.31 10.31
CA VAL A 54 21.58 1.91 10.54
C VAL A 54 21.61 1.58 12.03
N LYS A 55 22.05 2.51 12.89
CA LYS A 55 22.03 2.33 14.35
C LYS A 55 20.61 2.28 14.91
N ASP A 56 19.73 3.18 14.49
CA ASP A 56 18.34 3.22 14.95
C ASP A 56 17.60 1.94 14.53
N LEU A 57 17.79 1.51 13.28
CA LEU A 57 17.27 0.25 12.75
C LEU A 57 17.83 -0.96 13.51
N GLN A 58 19.12 -0.96 13.88
CA GLN A 58 19.74 -2.03 14.66
C GLN A 58 19.18 -2.14 16.08
N VAL A 59 18.92 -1.00 16.75
CA VAL A 59 18.28 -0.96 18.07
C VAL A 59 16.85 -1.50 18.00
N ILE A 60 16.11 -1.11 16.96
CA ILE A 60 14.77 -1.61 16.66
C ILE A 60 14.76 -3.14 16.51
N ILE A 61 15.72 -3.69 15.76
CA ILE A 61 15.81 -5.14 15.50
C ILE A 61 16.15 -5.92 16.76
N GLN A 62 17.05 -5.41 17.59
CA GLN A 62 17.35 -6.04 18.89
C GLN A 62 16.11 -6.12 19.79
N SER A 63 15.29 -5.06 19.79
CA SER A 63 14.00 -5.03 20.51
C SER A 63 12.98 -6.05 19.97
N LEU A 64 12.91 -6.20 18.64
CA LEU A 64 12.08 -7.21 17.96
C LEU A 64 12.51 -8.64 18.32
N CYS A 65 13.81 -8.93 18.22
CA CYS A 65 14.36 -10.25 18.56
C CYS A 65 14.12 -10.61 20.04
N ALA A 66 14.19 -9.64 20.94
CA ALA A 66 13.89 -9.83 22.37
C ALA A 66 12.39 -10.06 22.66
N SER A 67 11.51 -9.74 21.70
CA SER A 67 10.05 -9.84 21.85
C SER A 67 9.47 -11.19 21.38
N ILE A 68 10.31 -12.09 20.85
CA ILE A 68 9.90 -13.43 20.38
C ILE A 68 9.64 -14.33 21.60
N PRO A 69 8.45 -14.94 21.75
CA PRO A 69 8.14 -15.79 22.88
C PRO A 69 9.05 -17.04 22.96
N PRO A 70 9.47 -17.48 24.15
CA PRO A 70 10.30 -18.68 24.35
C PRO A 70 9.68 -19.99 23.82
N SER A 71 8.36 -20.00 23.60
CA SER A 71 7.60 -21.14 23.08
C SER A 71 7.69 -21.31 21.56
N VAL A 72 8.29 -20.34 20.84
CA VAL A 72 8.74 -20.53 19.47
C VAL A 72 10.05 -21.30 19.58
N ASP A 73 10.00 -22.62 19.37
CA ASP A 73 11.11 -23.55 19.63
C ASP A 73 12.43 -23.04 19.01
N ALA A 74 13.22 -22.39 19.88
CA ALA A 74 14.46 -21.70 19.52
C ALA A 74 15.53 -22.66 18.99
N ILE A 75 15.33 -23.98 19.16
CA ILE A 75 16.21 -25.03 18.66
C ILE A 75 15.91 -25.36 17.18
N GLN A 76 14.68 -25.14 16.69
CA GLN A 76 14.38 -25.19 15.27
C GLN A 76 14.54 -23.83 14.56
N VAL A 77 14.51 -22.73 15.32
CA VAL A 77 14.93 -21.36 14.90
C VAL A 77 16.44 -21.20 15.05
N MET A 78 17.22 -22.16 14.52
CA MET A 78 18.70 -22.15 14.50
C MET A 78 19.28 -21.08 13.57
N ARG A 79 18.98 -19.82 13.88
CA ARG A 79 19.91 -18.79 14.36
C ARG A 79 19.05 -17.55 14.61
N GLY A 80 18.91 -17.11 15.85
CA GLY A 80 18.34 -15.78 16.15
C GLY A 80 19.01 -14.67 15.33
N GLU A 81 20.28 -14.85 14.98
CA GLU A 81 21.00 -14.00 14.03
C GLU A 81 20.45 -14.07 12.59
N HIS A 82 20.11 -15.25 12.08
CA HIS A 82 19.56 -15.40 10.71
C HIS A 82 18.14 -14.84 10.63
N PHE A 83 17.33 -15.07 11.65
CA PHE A 83 15.99 -14.48 11.73
C PHE A 83 16.07 -12.95 11.82
N GLY A 84 16.95 -12.43 12.69
CA GLY A 84 17.24 -11.00 12.77
C GLY A 84 17.76 -10.42 11.45
N GLN A 85 18.60 -11.15 10.71
CA GLN A 85 19.06 -10.76 9.37
C GLN A 85 17.93 -10.70 8.35
N ILE A 86 17.02 -11.68 8.33
CA ILE A 86 15.86 -11.68 7.42
C ILE A 86 14.93 -10.49 7.71
N ILE A 87 14.65 -10.23 8.99
CA ILE A 87 13.85 -9.06 9.42
C ILE A 87 14.57 -7.76 9.03
N HIS A 88 15.88 -7.69 9.25
CA HIS A 88 16.70 -6.54 8.87
C HIS A 88 16.63 -6.26 7.38
N GLU A 89 16.81 -7.30 6.55
CA GLU A 89 16.75 -7.20 5.10
C GLU A 89 15.37 -6.73 4.63
N TYR A 90 14.29 -7.28 5.21
CA TYR A 90 12.92 -6.85 4.90
C TYR A 90 12.69 -5.38 5.22
N HIS A 91 13.05 -4.93 6.42
CA HIS A 91 12.85 -3.55 6.82
C HIS A 91 13.75 -2.60 6.04
N LEU A 92 15.00 -2.97 5.76
CA LEU A 92 15.90 -2.19 4.92
C LEU A 92 15.33 -2.06 3.50
N GLN A 93 14.81 -3.15 2.95
CA GLN A 93 14.16 -3.16 1.65
C GLN A 93 12.89 -2.28 1.66
N ARG A 94 12.02 -2.39 2.65
CA ARG A 94 10.82 -1.53 2.78
C ARG A 94 11.19 -0.06 2.96
N ALA A 95 12.18 0.23 3.78
CA ALA A 95 12.67 1.59 4.01
C ALA A 95 13.33 2.19 2.76
N SER A 96 13.95 1.38 1.90
CA SER A 96 14.50 1.84 0.62
C SER A 96 13.43 2.35 -0.35
N TYR A 97 12.16 2.02 -0.10
CA TYR A 97 11.01 2.49 -0.86
C TYR A 97 10.20 3.55 -0.12
N TRP A 98 10.61 3.99 1.07
CA TRP A 98 9.96 5.13 1.72
C TRP A 98 10.19 6.41 0.92
N PHE A 99 9.16 7.24 0.88
CA PHE A 99 9.19 8.52 0.21
C PHE A 99 10.06 9.53 0.97
N THR A 100 9.99 9.50 2.30
CA THR A 100 10.96 10.10 3.23
C THR A 100 11.13 9.24 4.46
N LEU A 101 12.21 9.48 5.20
CA LEU A 101 12.35 8.87 6.52
C LEU A 101 11.30 9.45 7.47
N PRO A 102 10.51 8.60 8.15
CA PRO A 102 9.65 9.05 9.23
C PRO A 102 10.52 9.56 10.40
N PRO A 103 10.07 10.56 11.17
CA PRO A 103 10.69 10.96 12.42
C PRO A 103 10.87 9.75 13.35
N SER A 104 11.90 9.80 14.17
CA SER A 104 12.29 8.69 15.07
C SER A 104 11.16 8.23 16.01
N SER A 105 10.28 9.15 16.42
CA SER A 105 9.08 8.84 17.23
C SER A 105 8.08 7.93 16.51
N VAL A 106 7.95 8.09 15.18
CA VAL A 106 7.05 7.29 14.33
C VAL A 106 7.75 6.03 13.83
N ALA A 107 9.04 6.13 13.49
CA ALA A 107 9.85 4.96 13.15
C ALA A 107 9.82 3.93 14.30
N GLY A 108 10.02 4.36 15.54
CA GLY A 108 10.04 3.46 16.70
C GLY A 108 8.74 2.70 16.95
N SER A 109 7.57 3.25 16.57
CA SER A 109 6.27 2.59 16.74
C SER A 109 5.95 1.61 15.61
N LEU A 110 6.37 1.92 14.37
CA LEU A 110 6.22 1.05 13.19
C LEU A 110 6.87 -0.33 13.39
N PHE A 111 7.95 -0.39 14.16
CA PHE A 111 8.76 -1.60 14.29
C PHE A 111 8.65 -2.31 15.65
N ARG A 112 7.80 -1.87 16.57
CA ARG A 112 7.71 -2.44 17.94
C ARG A 112 6.63 -3.51 18.15
N GLN A 113 5.92 -3.93 17.11
CA GLN A 113 4.73 -4.77 17.27
C GLN A 113 5.07 -6.27 17.32
N LYS A 114 4.40 -7.02 18.21
CA LYS A 114 4.73 -8.44 18.47
C LYS A 114 4.06 -9.41 17.49
N SER A 115 2.84 -9.09 17.05
CA SER A 115 2.09 -9.87 16.05
C SER A 115 2.67 -9.74 14.63
N SER A 116 3.42 -8.66 14.36
CA SER A 116 3.98 -8.36 13.03
C SER A 116 5.18 -9.24 12.67
N ILE A 117 5.86 -9.86 13.65
CA ILE A 117 7.08 -10.66 13.42
C ILE A 117 6.85 -11.76 12.37
N TRP A 118 5.71 -12.45 12.43
CA TRP A 118 5.37 -13.49 11.45
C TRP A 118 5.05 -12.93 10.08
N VAL A 119 4.33 -11.82 10.02
CA VAL A 119 3.97 -11.16 8.75
C VAL A 119 5.23 -10.59 8.08
N ILE A 120 6.11 -9.97 8.85
CA ILE A 120 7.42 -9.48 8.43
C ILE A 120 8.26 -10.63 7.89
N TYR A 121 8.35 -11.75 8.61
CA TYR A 121 9.07 -12.92 8.14
C TYR A 121 8.50 -13.46 6.82
N LEU A 122 7.17 -13.58 6.72
CA LEU A 122 6.52 -14.01 5.48
C LEU A 122 6.76 -13.03 4.34
N GLY A 123 6.68 -11.73 4.59
CA GLY A 123 6.98 -10.68 3.63
C GLY A 123 8.43 -10.77 3.14
N ALA A 124 9.39 -10.98 4.04
CA ALA A 124 10.80 -11.18 3.70
C ALA A 124 11.00 -12.41 2.80
N ARG A 125 10.42 -13.55 3.18
CA ARG A 125 10.50 -14.80 2.42
C ARG A 125 9.83 -14.68 1.05
N LEU A 126 8.70 -13.99 0.99
CA LEU A 126 7.99 -13.71 -0.24
C LEU A 126 8.83 -12.82 -1.16
N PHE A 127 9.39 -11.72 -0.66
CA PHE A 127 10.23 -10.84 -1.48
C PHE A 127 11.52 -11.53 -1.94
N GLN A 128 12.16 -12.34 -1.09
CA GLN A 128 13.28 -13.19 -1.49
C GLN A 128 12.86 -14.18 -2.60
N ALA A 129 11.68 -14.78 -2.49
CA ALA A 129 11.16 -15.69 -3.51
C ALA A 129 10.84 -14.98 -4.83
N LEU A 130 10.25 -13.78 -4.76
CA LEU A 130 9.91 -12.98 -5.94
C LEU A 130 11.13 -12.34 -6.63
N GLY A 131 12.18 -12.01 -5.87
CA GLY A 131 13.47 -11.52 -6.40
C GLY A 131 14.41 -12.65 -6.85
N GLY A 132 14.12 -13.89 -6.46
CA GLY A 132 14.91 -15.08 -6.79
C GLY A 132 14.52 -15.74 -8.10
N ASN A 133 14.95 -17.01 -8.27
CA ASN A 133 14.69 -17.76 -9.49
C ASN A 133 13.21 -18.20 -9.57
N PRO A 134 12.46 -17.85 -10.64
CA PRO A 134 11.01 -18.07 -10.75
C PRO A 134 10.58 -19.55 -10.76
N HIS A 135 11.52 -20.49 -10.91
CA HIS A 135 11.24 -21.94 -10.89
C HIS A 135 11.14 -22.56 -9.49
N THR A 136 11.21 -21.75 -8.43
CA THR A 136 11.14 -22.27 -7.06
C THR A 136 9.69 -22.43 -6.59
N THR A 137 9.38 -23.55 -5.93
CA THR A 137 8.07 -23.85 -5.31
C THR A 137 7.76 -22.96 -4.09
N THR A 138 8.55 -21.90 -3.87
CA THR A 138 8.52 -21.05 -2.69
C THR A 138 7.36 -20.06 -2.70
N VAL A 139 7.00 -19.47 -3.85
CA VAL A 139 5.91 -18.49 -3.92
C VAL A 139 4.54 -19.11 -3.59
N PRO A 140 4.12 -20.24 -4.19
CA PRO A 140 2.87 -20.90 -3.80
C PRO A 140 2.83 -21.29 -2.32
N ARG A 141 3.99 -21.65 -1.76
CA ARG A 141 4.13 -21.97 -0.33
C ARG A 141 3.92 -20.74 0.56
N CYS A 142 4.51 -19.59 0.20
CA CYS A 142 4.28 -18.33 0.89
C CYS A 142 2.81 -17.91 0.83
N ILE A 143 2.14 -18.10 -0.31
CA ILE A 143 0.70 -17.82 -0.46
C ILE A 143 -0.13 -18.66 0.52
N ASN A 144 0.12 -19.97 0.59
CA ASN A 144 -0.56 -20.85 1.55
C ASN A 144 -0.32 -20.40 3.01
N TRP A 145 0.89 -19.95 3.34
CA TRP A 145 1.16 -19.40 4.67
C TRP A 145 0.44 -18.09 4.95
N ILE A 146 0.31 -17.21 3.95
CA ILE A 146 -0.47 -15.98 4.06
C ILE A 146 -1.95 -16.30 4.33
N ASP A 147 -2.53 -17.28 3.63
CA ASP A 147 -3.92 -17.71 3.85
C ASP A 147 -4.14 -18.32 5.24
N LYS A 148 -3.22 -19.18 5.70
CA LYS A 148 -3.25 -19.72 7.07
C LYS A 148 -3.16 -18.62 8.13
N LEU A 149 -2.31 -17.62 7.88
CA LEU A 149 -2.13 -16.50 8.78
C LEU A 149 -3.41 -15.66 8.87
N GLU A 150 -4.02 -15.35 7.73
CA GLU A 150 -5.31 -14.64 7.66
C GLU A 150 -6.40 -15.38 8.45
N GLN A 151 -6.54 -16.69 8.26
CA GLN A 151 -7.50 -17.53 8.98
C GLN A 151 -7.29 -17.49 10.49
N LYS A 152 -6.03 -17.61 10.93
CA LYS A 152 -5.67 -17.57 12.36
C LYS A 152 -6.06 -16.22 13.00
N PHE A 153 -5.81 -15.12 12.31
CA PHE A 153 -6.18 -13.80 12.81
C PHE A 153 -7.69 -13.57 12.84
N ALA A 154 -8.43 -14.10 11.86
CA ALA A 154 -9.89 -14.06 11.87
C ALA A 154 -10.48 -14.77 13.11
N CYS A 155 -9.90 -15.90 13.54
CA CYS A 155 -10.33 -16.60 14.75
C CYS A 155 -10.00 -15.82 16.04
N ASN A 156 -8.82 -15.23 16.13
CA ASN A 156 -8.33 -14.56 17.34
C ASN A 156 -9.06 -13.24 17.64
N PHE A 157 -9.54 -12.53 16.62
CA PHE A 157 -10.23 -11.24 16.81
C PHE A 157 -11.44 -11.31 17.74
N ARG A 158 -12.16 -12.44 17.73
CA ARG A 158 -13.34 -12.63 18.58
C ARG A 158 -13.01 -12.64 20.07
N ASN A 159 -11.74 -12.83 20.43
CA ASN A 159 -11.30 -13.05 21.80
C ASN A 159 -10.44 -11.90 22.36
N SER A 160 -10.17 -10.83 21.60
CA SER A 160 -9.31 -9.73 22.05
C SER A 160 -10.04 -8.71 22.93
N SER A 161 -9.47 -8.42 24.10
CA SER A 161 -10.09 -7.56 25.11
C SER A 161 -9.46 -6.16 25.24
N THR A 162 -8.22 -5.92 24.80
CA THR A 162 -7.55 -4.62 24.98
C THR A 162 -7.43 -3.80 23.68
N GLN A 163 -7.42 -2.47 23.79
CA GLN A 163 -7.35 -1.56 22.63
C GLN A 163 -6.02 -1.67 21.86
N ASN A 164 -4.90 -1.90 22.56
CA ASN A 164 -3.60 -2.10 21.93
C ASN A 164 -3.58 -3.37 21.08
N ASP A 165 -4.23 -4.45 21.54
CA ASP A 165 -4.35 -5.68 20.75
C ASP A 165 -5.15 -5.46 19.46
N VAL A 166 -6.17 -4.59 19.50
CA VAL A 166 -6.99 -4.24 18.32
C VAL A 166 -6.19 -3.44 17.30
N ALA A 167 -5.33 -2.51 17.76
CA ALA A 167 -4.41 -1.74 16.91
C ALA A 167 -3.40 -2.64 16.17
N GLU A 168 -2.72 -3.52 16.91
CA GLU A 168 -1.78 -4.49 16.35
C GLU A 168 -2.47 -5.44 15.36
N TRP A 169 -3.73 -5.80 15.63
CA TRP A 169 -4.52 -6.65 14.73
C TRP A 169 -4.85 -5.95 13.42
N LEU A 170 -5.26 -4.67 13.47
CA LEU A 170 -5.51 -3.90 12.25
C LEU A 170 -4.25 -3.81 11.40
N LEU A 171 -3.10 -3.48 12.00
CA LEU A 171 -1.84 -3.40 11.26
C LEU A 171 -1.50 -4.73 10.58
N THR A 172 -1.66 -5.84 11.31
CA THR A 172 -1.41 -7.17 10.79
C THR A 172 -2.31 -7.52 9.59
N GLN A 173 -3.61 -7.20 9.66
CA GLN A 173 -4.52 -7.42 8.54
C GLN A 173 -4.16 -6.56 7.31
N LEU A 174 -3.74 -5.31 7.53
CA LEU A 174 -3.30 -4.43 6.45
C LEU A 174 -2.03 -4.96 5.77
N GLU A 175 -1.06 -5.48 6.54
CA GLU A 175 0.10 -6.15 5.97
C GLU A 175 -0.29 -7.42 5.21
N VAL A 176 -1.20 -8.24 5.72
CA VAL A 176 -1.73 -9.41 4.99
C VAL A 176 -2.38 -9.00 3.67
N ALA A 177 -3.18 -7.92 3.67
CA ALA A 177 -3.78 -7.38 2.46
C ALA A 177 -2.71 -6.92 1.45
N PHE A 178 -1.68 -6.18 1.92
CA PHE A 178 -0.53 -5.77 1.11
C PHE A 178 0.20 -6.97 0.48
N LEU A 179 0.49 -8.02 1.25
CA LEU A 179 1.14 -9.23 0.73
C LEU A 179 0.26 -9.92 -0.31
N LYS A 180 -1.07 -9.94 -0.13
CA LYS A 180 -2.01 -10.51 -1.10
C LYS A 180 -2.10 -9.69 -2.39
N PHE A 181 -2.13 -8.36 -2.31
CA PHE A 181 -2.04 -7.50 -3.49
C PHE A 181 -0.75 -7.74 -4.29
N THR A 182 0.35 -7.99 -3.58
CA THR A 182 1.68 -8.19 -4.18
C THR A 182 1.86 -9.58 -4.79
N ALA A 183 1.39 -10.63 -4.11
CA ALA A 183 1.72 -12.02 -4.47
C ALA A 183 0.60 -12.82 -5.12
N VAL A 184 -0.66 -12.45 -4.87
CA VAL A 184 -1.83 -13.22 -5.35
C VAL A 184 -2.57 -12.43 -6.43
N GLY A 185 -2.87 -11.17 -6.18
CA GLY A 185 -3.58 -10.27 -7.10
C GLY A 185 -4.58 -9.36 -6.41
N SER A 186 -5.14 -8.41 -7.16
CA SER A 186 -5.97 -7.33 -6.59
C SER A 186 -7.26 -7.83 -5.94
N GLY A 187 -7.90 -8.87 -6.49
CA GLY A 187 -9.11 -9.43 -5.90
C GLY A 187 -8.89 -10.03 -4.51
N SER A 188 -7.81 -10.79 -4.33
CA SER A 188 -7.47 -11.40 -3.03
C SER A 188 -7.04 -10.33 -2.01
N GLY A 189 -6.23 -9.35 -2.45
CA GLY A 189 -5.83 -8.22 -1.60
C GLY A 189 -7.01 -7.37 -1.16
N TYR A 190 -7.94 -7.05 -2.06
CA TYR A 190 -9.14 -6.29 -1.73
C TYR A 190 -10.06 -7.04 -0.76
N LEU A 191 -10.24 -8.35 -0.93
CA LEU A 191 -11.03 -9.16 0.00
C LEU A 191 -10.40 -9.17 1.41
N ALA A 192 -9.08 -9.26 1.51
CA ALA A 192 -8.37 -9.16 2.79
C ALA A 192 -8.51 -7.76 3.41
N LEU A 193 -8.41 -6.70 2.61
CA LEU A 193 -8.64 -5.32 3.07
C LEU A 193 -10.08 -5.15 3.62
N LYS A 194 -11.09 -5.73 2.97
CA LYS A 194 -12.48 -5.73 3.47
C LYS A 194 -12.61 -6.41 4.83
N LYS A 195 -11.82 -7.45 5.11
CA LYS A 195 -11.81 -8.12 6.43
C LYS A 195 -11.17 -7.27 7.52
N ALA A 196 -10.35 -6.28 7.17
CA ALA A 196 -9.79 -5.32 8.12
C ALA A 196 -10.81 -4.25 8.57
N LEU A 197 -11.85 -3.97 7.76
CA LEU A 197 -12.84 -2.92 7.99
C LEU A 197 -13.50 -2.98 9.38
N PRO A 198 -14.00 -4.14 9.89
CA PRO A 198 -14.65 -4.17 11.21
C PRO A 198 -13.74 -3.72 12.35
N VAL A 199 -12.43 -3.89 12.20
CA VAL A 199 -11.45 -3.54 13.24
C VAL A 199 -11.04 -2.10 13.14
N PHE A 200 -10.89 -1.60 11.92
CA PHE A 200 -10.82 -0.16 11.69
C PHE A 200 -12.02 0.55 12.33
N LEU A 201 -13.25 0.11 12.05
CA LEU A 201 -14.46 0.72 12.62
C LEU A 201 -14.49 0.63 14.15
N ARG A 202 -14.06 -0.49 14.75
CA ARG A 202 -13.95 -0.61 16.21
C ARG A 202 -12.94 0.37 16.81
N LEU A 203 -11.80 0.57 16.16
CA LEU A 203 -10.77 1.51 16.63
C LEU A 203 -11.19 2.96 16.48
N VAL A 204 -11.91 3.29 15.41
CA VAL A 204 -12.43 4.62 15.21
C VAL A 204 -13.54 4.89 16.22
N ALA A 205 -14.50 3.97 16.39
CA ALA A 205 -15.65 4.11 17.29
C ALA A 205 -15.29 4.42 18.77
N VAL A 206 -14.13 3.95 19.25
CA VAL A 206 -13.67 4.21 20.63
C VAL A 206 -13.00 5.58 20.81
N ASP A 207 -12.72 6.29 19.72
CA ASP A 207 -12.09 7.60 19.74
C ASP A 207 -13.07 8.68 19.22
N PRO A 208 -13.75 9.41 20.12
CA PRO A 208 -14.69 10.45 19.73
C PRO A 208 -14.06 11.57 18.89
N SER A 209 -12.73 11.78 18.99
CA SER A 209 -12.05 12.83 18.23
C SER A 209 -12.10 12.57 16.72
N LEU A 210 -12.24 11.31 16.30
CA LEU A 210 -12.24 10.91 14.89
C LEU A 210 -13.61 11.05 14.21
N HIS A 211 -14.65 11.42 14.97
CA HIS A 211 -16.01 11.56 14.47
C HIS A 211 -16.46 13.01 14.44
N ILE A 212 -17.38 13.31 13.53
CA ILE A 212 -18.13 14.56 13.49
C ILE A 212 -19.61 14.21 13.67
N GLU A 213 -20.25 14.87 14.63
CA GLU A 213 -21.69 14.84 14.78
C GLU A 213 -22.32 15.83 13.80
N ARG A 214 -23.28 15.35 13.01
CA ARG A 214 -24.00 16.17 12.05
C ARG A 214 -25.20 16.86 12.69
N PRO A 215 -25.76 17.92 12.05
CA PRO A 215 -26.96 18.59 12.53
C PRO A 215 -28.19 17.67 12.74
N ARG A 216 -28.20 16.47 12.13
CA ARG A 216 -29.26 15.46 12.29
C ARG A 216 -28.98 14.43 13.40
N GLY A 217 -27.87 14.56 14.12
CA GLY A 217 -27.43 13.62 15.16
C GLY A 217 -26.66 12.40 14.64
N ASP A 218 -26.41 12.32 13.32
CA ASP A 218 -25.63 11.22 12.73
C ASP A 218 -24.13 11.43 13.02
N LEU A 219 -23.46 10.39 13.54
CA LEU A 219 -22.01 10.36 13.69
C LEU A 219 -21.35 9.82 12.43
N VAL A 220 -20.43 10.60 11.84
CA VAL A 220 -19.68 10.22 10.64
C VAL A 220 -18.19 10.34 10.89
N ILE A 221 -17.40 9.43 10.29
CA ILE A 221 -15.95 9.41 10.43
C ILE A 221 -15.36 10.58 9.63
N SER A 222 -14.60 11.45 10.29
CA SER A 222 -13.92 12.56 9.60
C SER A 222 -12.70 12.05 8.85
N PHE A 223 -12.60 12.33 7.55
CA PHE A 223 -11.42 11.96 6.75
C PHE A 223 -10.16 12.61 7.34
N SER A 224 -10.14 13.93 7.48
CA SER A 224 -8.94 14.66 7.89
C SER A 224 -8.53 14.35 9.32
N ARG A 225 -9.47 14.18 10.27
CA ARG A 225 -9.10 13.78 11.63
C ARG A 225 -8.55 12.36 11.70
N THR A 226 -9.13 11.44 10.92
CA THR A 226 -8.67 10.05 10.84
C THR A 226 -7.30 9.96 10.17
N PHE A 227 -7.08 10.73 9.11
CA PHE A 227 -5.81 10.78 8.39
C PHE A 227 -4.70 11.47 9.21
N SER A 228 -5.04 12.47 10.02
CA SER A 228 -4.09 13.17 10.89
C SER A 228 -3.95 12.54 12.28
N ALA A 229 -4.68 11.46 12.58
CA ALA A 229 -4.60 10.78 13.87
C ALA A 229 -3.17 10.25 14.12
N PRO A 230 -2.62 10.29 15.34
CA PRO A 230 -1.27 9.80 15.65
C PRO A 230 -1.20 8.25 15.69
N ARG A 231 -1.93 7.57 14.80
CA ARG A 231 -2.15 6.13 14.77
C ARG A 231 -1.94 5.63 13.35
N TYR A 232 -0.77 5.04 13.12
CA TYR A 232 -0.32 4.60 11.80
C TYR A 232 -1.27 3.59 11.15
N GLU A 233 -1.82 2.66 11.92
CA GLU A 233 -2.73 1.63 11.43
C GLU A 233 -4.06 2.20 10.89
N ILE A 234 -4.56 3.27 11.51
CA ILE A 234 -5.78 3.97 11.08
C ILE A 234 -5.49 4.74 9.79
N GLN A 235 -4.41 5.52 9.82
CA GLN A 235 -3.86 6.23 8.68
C GLN A 235 -3.74 5.31 7.46
N TRP A 236 -3.03 4.19 7.62
CA TRP A 236 -2.74 3.27 6.52
C TRP A 236 -4.01 2.62 5.97
N PHE A 237 -5.01 2.33 6.81
CA PHE A 237 -6.32 1.88 6.33
C PHE A 237 -6.97 2.92 5.40
N VAL A 238 -7.01 4.20 5.81
CA VAL A 238 -7.63 5.28 5.00
C VAL A 238 -6.94 5.44 3.64
N VAL A 239 -5.62 5.35 3.58
CA VAL A 239 -4.87 5.38 2.31
C VAL A 239 -5.21 4.16 1.45
N ASN A 240 -5.22 2.96 2.02
CA ASN A 240 -5.58 1.76 1.27
C ASN A 240 -7.00 1.85 0.73
N ASP A 241 -7.98 2.29 1.52
CA ASP A 241 -9.35 2.47 1.06
C ASP A 241 -9.44 3.49 -0.09
N THR A 242 -8.75 4.63 0.06
CA THR A 242 -8.74 5.71 -0.95
C THR A 242 -8.08 5.27 -2.26
N ILE A 243 -6.89 4.68 -2.19
CA ILE A 243 -6.12 4.28 -3.38
C ILE A 243 -6.73 3.05 -4.04
N THR A 244 -7.25 2.11 -3.26
CA THR A 244 -7.90 0.91 -3.82
C THR A 244 -9.20 1.28 -4.51
N SER A 245 -9.98 2.21 -3.95
CA SER A 245 -11.20 2.74 -4.59
C SER A 245 -10.88 3.48 -5.89
N LEU A 246 -9.82 4.29 -5.90
CA LEU A 246 -9.33 4.95 -7.12
C LEU A 246 -8.93 3.93 -8.19
N LEU A 247 -7.97 3.06 -7.86
CA LEU A 247 -7.34 2.18 -8.84
C LEU A 247 -8.22 1.04 -9.30
N LEU A 248 -8.96 0.41 -8.38
CA LEU A 248 -9.88 -0.65 -8.77
C LEU A 248 -11.23 -0.07 -9.23
N GLY A 249 -11.53 1.21 -8.98
CA GLY A 249 -12.85 1.74 -9.33
C GLY A 249 -13.97 1.01 -8.59
N VAL A 250 -13.72 0.64 -7.33
CA VAL A 250 -14.69 0.06 -6.39
C VAL A 250 -15.21 1.15 -5.46
N GLN A 251 -16.35 0.92 -4.83
CA GLN A 251 -16.88 1.81 -3.81
C GLN A 251 -15.94 1.83 -2.58
N PRO A 252 -15.66 3.01 -1.99
CA PRO A 252 -14.94 3.11 -0.72
C PRO A 252 -15.66 2.34 0.38
N MET A 253 -14.88 1.69 1.23
CA MET A 253 -15.40 0.87 2.34
C MET A 253 -15.99 1.72 3.46
N VAL A 254 -15.54 2.97 3.57
CA VAL A 254 -15.97 3.90 4.61
C VAL A 254 -16.55 5.15 3.97
N GLU A 255 -17.69 5.60 4.48
CA GLU A 255 -18.25 6.91 4.15
C GLU A 255 -17.63 7.96 5.08
N TYR A 256 -16.78 8.81 4.51
CA TYR A 256 -16.09 9.87 5.25
C TYR A 256 -16.82 11.22 5.18
N ASP A 257 -16.65 12.03 6.22
CA ASP A 257 -16.96 13.46 6.24
C ASP A 257 -15.72 14.30 5.92
N TYR A 258 -15.91 15.41 5.21
CA TYR A 258 -14.83 16.26 4.70
C TYR A 258 -14.92 17.73 5.17
N ASN A 259 -15.76 18.02 6.18
CA ASN A 259 -15.98 19.41 6.65
C ASN A 259 -14.86 19.97 7.53
N SER A 260 -13.80 19.20 7.77
CA SER A 260 -12.65 19.63 8.57
C SER A 260 -11.42 19.80 7.70
N GLU A 261 -10.75 20.94 7.83
CA GLU A 261 -9.46 21.18 7.17
C GLU A 261 -8.41 20.18 7.66
N CYS A 262 -7.63 19.64 6.74
CA CYS A 262 -6.48 18.84 7.10
C CYS A 262 -5.33 19.74 7.54
N ASP A 263 -4.82 19.52 8.75
CA ASP A 263 -3.58 20.15 9.19
C ASP A 263 -2.41 19.66 8.31
N SER A 264 -1.80 20.61 7.58
CA SER A 264 -0.69 20.36 6.67
C SER A 264 0.64 20.04 7.37
N THR A 265 0.68 20.04 8.71
CA THR A 265 1.91 19.87 9.49
C THR A 265 2.08 18.47 10.09
N SER A 266 1.05 17.62 10.03
CA SER A 266 1.01 16.31 10.68
C SER A 266 0.88 15.17 9.66
N HIS A 267 1.98 14.72 9.03
CA HIS A 267 1.91 13.89 7.80
C HIS A 267 2.68 12.56 7.85
N GLY A 268 2.27 11.67 8.77
CA GLY A 268 2.82 10.32 8.94
C GLY A 268 2.96 9.48 7.66
N LEU A 269 2.00 9.60 6.75
CA LEU A 269 1.89 8.76 5.54
C LEU A 269 2.48 9.36 4.27
N GLU A 270 2.64 10.69 4.22
CA GLU A 270 3.35 11.33 3.11
C GLU A 270 4.75 10.72 2.98
N TRP A 271 5.35 10.37 4.12
CA TRP A 271 6.64 9.71 4.22
C TRP A 271 6.69 8.31 3.61
N ILE A 272 5.55 7.61 3.52
CA ILE A 272 5.52 6.22 3.04
C ILE A 272 5.02 6.13 1.61
N HIS A 273 4.05 6.96 1.22
CA HIS A 273 3.35 6.81 -0.05
C HIS A 273 3.52 8.00 -1.00
N GLY A 274 4.13 9.10 -0.54
CA GLY A 274 4.41 10.29 -1.36
C GLY A 274 3.18 11.06 -1.83
N ILE A 275 1.99 10.70 -1.34
CA ILE A 275 0.73 11.38 -1.63
C ILE A 275 0.50 12.51 -0.61
N PRO A 276 0.41 13.77 -1.05
CA PRO A 276 0.02 14.87 -0.17
C PRO A 276 -1.41 14.69 0.35
N VAL A 277 -1.63 15.00 1.64
CA VAL A 277 -2.92 14.70 2.30
C VAL A 277 -4.10 15.43 1.68
N ALA A 278 -3.92 16.70 1.30
CA ALA A 278 -4.95 17.48 0.61
C ALA A 278 -5.40 16.83 -0.71
N LEU A 279 -4.47 16.17 -1.42
CA LEU A 279 -4.76 15.45 -2.66
C LEU A 279 -5.43 14.10 -2.37
N ALA A 280 -4.98 13.38 -1.33
CA ALA A 280 -5.64 12.15 -0.88
C ALA A 280 -7.10 12.39 -0.46
N GLU A 281 -7.36 13.48 0.27
CA GLU A 281 -8.70 13.91 0.66
C GLU A 281 -9.55 14.20 -0.58
N THR A 282 -9.01 14.94 -1.55
CA THR A 282 -9.71 15.23 -2.81
C THR A 282 -10.05 13.94 -3.57
N ILE A 283 -9.10 13.02 -3.70
CA ILE A 283 -9.33 11.70 -4.33
C ILE A 283 -10.43 10.93 -3.58
N SER A 284 -10.39 10.96 -2.24
CA SER A 284 -11.41 10.32 -1.41
C SER A 284 -12.80 10.93 -1.62
N GLN A 285 -12.90 12.26 -1.73
CA GLN A 285 -14.16 12.95 -2.06
C GLN A 285 -14.69 12.54 -3.44
N VAL A 286 -13.82 12.45 -4.46
CA VAL A 286 -14.21 11.95 -5.78
C VAL A 286 -14.72 10.51 -5.69
N ASN A 287 -14.05 9.63 -4.93
CA ASN A 287 -14.50 8.25 -4.70
C ASN A 287 -15.91 8.22 -4.08
N SER A 288 -16.14 9.01 -3.03
CA SER A 288 -17.42 9.15 -2.35
C SER A 288 -18.52 9.67 -3.28
N TRP A 289 -18.21 10.67 -4.11
CA TRP A 289 -19.14 11.20 -5.11
C TRP A 289 -19.52 10.13 -6.14
N ARG A 290 -18.55 9.39 -6.69
CA ARG A 290 -18.79 8.33 -7.68
C ARG A 290 -19.59 7.17 -7.10
N ALA A 291 -19.47 6.91 -5.79
CA ALA A 291 -20.27 5.92 -5.08
C ALA A 291 -21.71 6.37 -4.79
N GLY A 292 -22.09 7.61 -5.11
CA GLY A 292 -23.40 8.17 -4.77
C GLY A 292 -23.57 8.39 -3.27
N SER A 293 -22.47 8.75 -2.57
CA SER A 293 -22.48 8.98 -1.13
C SER A 293 -23.58 9.95 -0.71
N ARG A 294 -24.26 9.59 0.37
CA ARG A 294 -25.36 10.36 0.96
C ARG A 294 -24.87 11.38 1.99
N VAL A 295 -23.57 11.39 2.22
CA VAL A 295 -22.86 12.36 3.04
C VAL A 295 -22.88 13.71 2.34
N ALA A 296 -23.77 14.61 2.80
CA ALA A 296 -23.91 15.95 2.24
C ALA A 296 -23.27 17.03 3.15
N PRO A 297 -22.73 18.12 2.56
CA PRO A 297 -22.44 18.31 1.14
C PRO A 297 -21.00 17.87 0.81
N LEU A 298 -20.84 17.07 -0.24
CA LEU A 298 -19.56 16.95 -0.94
C LEU A 298 -19.32 18.22 -1.75
N ASP A 299 -18.06 18.61 -1.91
CA ASP A 299 -17.71 19.72 -2.80
C ASP A 299 -18.06 19.41 -4.25
N ASP A 300 -18.43 20.47 -5.00
CA ASP A 300 -18.54 20.35 -6.44
C ASP A 300 -17.16 20.20 -7.10
N TRP A 301 -17.15 19.77 -8.37
CA TRP A 301 -15.90 19.52 -9.08
C TRP A 301 -15.04 20.78 -9.25
N ARG A 302 -15.64 21.98 -9.23
CA ARG A 302 -14.92 23.27 -9.40
C ARG A 302 -14.21 23.67 -8.12
N ASN A 303 -14.83 23.45 -6.97
CA ASN A 303 -14.22 23.66 -5.67
C ASN A 303 -13.03 22.71 -5.48
N LEU A 304 -13.21 21.43 -5.84
CA LEU A 304 -12.13 20.44 -5.80
C LEU A 304 -10.99 20.79 -6.78
N GLU A 305 -11.31 21.17 -8.01
CA GLU A 305 -10.32 21.64 -9.00
C GLU A 305 -9.55 22.85 -8.46
N THR A 306 -10.27 23.87 -7.96
CA THR A 306 -9.67 25.08 -7.39
C THR A 306 -8.72 24.75 -6.25
N ARG A 307 -9.12 23.85 -5.34
CA ARG A 307 -8.31 23.39 -4.21
C ARG A 307 -7.02 22.71 -4.69
N VAL A 308 -7.10 21.84 -5.69
CA VAL A 308 -5.94 21.13 -6.24
C VAL A 308 -5.01 22.07 -7.01
N LEU A 309 -5.54 23.07 -7.70
CA LEU A 309 -4.75 24.10 -8.38
C LEU A 309 -4.06 25.06 -7.41
N ALA A 310 -4.70 25.37 -6.27
CA ALA A 310 -4.14 26.20 -5.21
C ALA A 310 -3.14 25.45 -4.33
N TRP A 311 -3.15 24.12 -4.34
CA TRP A 311 -2.20 23.31 -3.59
C TRP A 311 -0.76 23.60 -4.06
N GLN A 312 0.12 23.80 -3.08
CA GLN A 312 1.55 23.95 -3.29
C GLN A 312 2.27 22.93 -2.42
N SER A 313 3.32 22.32 -2.95
CA SER A 313 4.18 21.48 -2.14
C SER A 313 4.74 22.30 -0.98
N PRO A 314 4.57 21.86 0.27
CA PRO A 314 5.26 22.47 1.40
C PRO A 314 6.76 22.44 1.08
N ARG A 315 7.40 23.61 1.00
CA ARG A 315 8.86 23.66 0.98
C ARG A 315 9.29 23.16 2.35
N THR A 316 9.86 21.96 2.42
CA THR A 316 10.53 21.48 3.62
C THR A 316 11.70 22.42 3.91
N VAL A 317 11.43 23.48 4.66
CA VAL A 317 12.44 24.25 5.36
C VAL A 317 12.99 23.29 6.39
N THR A 318 14.27 22.94 6.28
CA THR A 318 15.04 22.16 7.27
C THR A 318 15.13 20.64 7.04
N GLU A 319 15.84 20.20 6.00
CA GLU A 319 16.69 19.00 6.13
C GLU A 319 18.09 19.29 5.56
N PRO A 320 19.13 19.49 6.40
CA PRO A 320 20.44 19.98 5.96
C PRO A 320 21.27 18.99 5.11
N GLN A 321 20.76 17.81 4.77
CA GLN A 321 21.58 16.72 4.21
C GLN A 321 20.91 15.84 3.12
N GLU A 322 19.74 16.20 2.58
CA GLU A 322 19.19 15.48 1.42
C GLU A 322 19.87 15.92 0.11
N SER A 323 20.20 14.96 -0.76
CA SER A 323 20.76 15.27 -2.08
C SER A 323 19.73 16.00 -2.95
N GLY A 324 20.16 16.98 -3.74
CA GLY A 324 19.25 17.75 -4.61
C GLY A 324 18.46 16.90 -5.61
N ALA A 325 19.00 15.74 -6.03
CA ALA A 325 18.31 14.79 -6.88
C ALA A 325 17.11 14.13 -6.20
N ASN A 326 17.23 13.75 -4.92
CA ASN A 326 16.12 13.16 -4.16
C ASN A 326 15.01 14.17 -3.89
N ILE A 327 15.36 15.42 -3.57
CA ILE A 327 14.38 16.51 -3.40
C ILE A 327 13.61 16.73 -4.71
N THR A 328 14.32 16.81 -5.83
CA THR A 328 13.72 16.98 -7.17
C THR A 328 12.76 15.83 -7.50
N ALA A 329 13.16 14.58 -7.21
CA ALA A 329 12.34 13.42 -7.47
C ALA A 329 11.06 13.39 -6.62
N ARG A 330 11.16 13.76 -5.35
CA ARG A 330 10.01 13.87 -4.44
C ARG A 330 9.01 14.93 -4.93
N LEU A 331 9.50 16.11 -5.28
CA LEU A 331 8.67 17.17 -5.84
C LEU A 331 7.99 16.73 -7.14
N ALA A 332 8.69 16.00 -8.00
CA ALA A 332 8.12 15.46 -9.24
C ALA A 332 6.99 14.45 -8.97
N ILE A 333 7.13 13.60 -7.96
CA ILE A 333 6.08 12.63 -7.57
C ILE A 333 4.84 13.35 -7.00
N GLN A 334 5.03 14.32 -6.10
CA GLN A 334 3.93 15.10 -5.52
C GLN A 334 3.22 15.94 -6.57
N GLU A 335 3.96 16.58 -7.48
CA GLU A 335 3.38 17.29 -8.62
C GLU A 335 2.64 16.34 -9.57
N GLY A 336 3.18 15.13 -9.76
CA GLY A 336 2.47 14.06 -10.45
C GLY A 336 1.13 13.70 -9.78
N TRP A 337 1.07 13.68 -8.44
CA TRP A 337 -0.17 13.43 -7.70
C TRP A 337 -1.19 14.54 -7.93
N ARG A 338 -0.74 15.80 -8.03
CA ARG A 338 -1.60 16.94 -8.36
C ARG A 338 -2.27 16.73 -9.72
N HIS A 339 -1.48 16.31 -10.72
CA HIS A 339 -2.01 16.00 -12.05
C HIS A 339 -2.93 14.78 -12.08
N VAL A 340 -2.59 13.70 -11.36
CA VAL A 340 -3.45 12.51 -11.19
C VAL A 340 -4.82 12.91 -10.63
N THR A 341 -4.82 13.76 -9.61
CA THR A 341 -6.04 14.22 -8.95
C THR A 341 -6.92 15.02 -9.91
N LEU A 342 -6.33 15.94 -10.69
CA LEU A 342 -7.07 16.70 -11.72
C LEU A 342 -7.65 15.80 -12.81
N ILE A 343 -6.89 14.81 -13.29
CA ILE A 343 -7.40 13.83 -14.26
C ILE A 343 -8.61 13.09 -13.66
N TYR A 344 -8.53 12.69 -12.39
CA TYR A 344 -9.62 11.97 -11.74
C TYR A 344 -10.86 12.84 -11.53
N ILE A 345 -10.71 14.13 -11.20
CA ILE A 345 -11.83 15.08 -11.16
C ILE A 345 -12.49 15.18 -12.54
N TYR A 346 -11.71 15.43 -13.59
CA TYR A 346 -12.26 15.63 -14.93
C TYR A 346 -12.94 14.37 -15.48
N MET A 347 -12.26 13.23 -15.43
CA MET A 347 -12.78 12.00 -16.03
C MET A 347 -13.78 11.29 -15.11
N GLY A 348 -13.59 11.37 -13.79
CA GLY A 348 -14.38 10.66 -12.79
C GLY A 348 -15.62 11.41 -12.30
N MET A 349 -15.59 12.75 -12.23
CA MET A 349 -16.76 13.57 -11.85
C MET A 349 -17.38 14.31 -13.03
N CYS A 350 -16.56 15.00 -13.84
CA CYS A 350 -17.08 15.76 -14.98
C CYS A 350 -17.49 14.87 -16.16
N GLY A 351 -17.10 13.59 -16.14
CA GLY A 351 -17.43 12.61 -17.18
C GLY A 351 -16.75 12.89 -18.52
N VAL A 352 -15.69 13.71 -18.55
CA VAL A 352 -14.99 13.99 -19.80
C VAL A 352 -14.15 12.78 -20.21
N SER A 353 -13.97 12.60 -21.52
CA SER A 353 -13.13 11.52 -22.03
C SER A 353 -11.64 11.88 -21.99
N SER A 354 -10.81 10.87 -22.25
CA SER A 354 -9.37 11.01 -22.48
C SER A 354 -9.02 12.03 -23.57
N HIS A 355 -9.94 12.40 -24.46
CA HIS A 355 -9.68 13.39 -25.50
C HIS A 355 -9.77 14.84 -25.03
N ASP A 356 -10.25 15.10 -23.81
CA ASP A 356 -10.27 16.45 -23.27
C ASP A 356 -8.84 17.03 -23.29
N PRO A 357 -8.63 18.22 -23.89
CA PRO A 357 -7.29 18.82 -23.99
C PRO A 357 -6.61 18.98 -22.63
N ARG A 358 -7.37 19.26 -21.56
CA ARG A 358 -6.83 19.41 -20.20
C ARG A 358 -6.26 18.08 -19.71
N VAL A 359 -6.97 16.97 -19.95
CA VAL A 359 -6.51 15.62 -19.60
C VAL A 359 -5.22 15.28 -20.35
N GLN A 360 -5.15 15.57 -21.65
CA GLN A 360 -3.95 15.29 -22.44
C GLN A 360 -2.74 16.14 -22.00
N THR A 361 -2.94 17.41 -21.64
CA THR A 361 -1.89 18.25 -21.08
C THR A 361 -1.36 17.69 -19.76
N LEU A 362 -2.24 17.26 -18.86
CA LEU A 362 -1.85 16.66 -17.58
C LEU A 362 -1.05 15.36 -17.75
N ILE A 363 -1.44 14.51 -18.71
CA ILE A 363 -0.70 13.30 -19.05
C ILE A 363 0.73 13.63 -19.50
N MET A 364 0.90 14.60 -20.40
CA MET A 364 2.22 14.98 -20.88
C MET A 364 3.12 15.45 -19.73
N HIS A 365 2.58 16.24 -18.80
CA HIS A 365 3.33 16.66 -17.62
C HIS A 365 3.72 15.48 -16.74
N ILE A 366 2.81 14.55 -16.45
CA ILE A 366 3.14 13.35 -15.65
C ILE A 366 4.24 12.52 -16.33
N MET A 367 4.20 12.36 -17.64
CA MET A 367 5.23 11.61 -18.36
C MET A 367 6.61 12.28 -18.26
N GLN A 368 6.67 13.61 -18.41
CA GLN A 368 7.91 14.38 -18.24
C GLN A 368 8.46 14.28 -16.81
N LEU A 369 7.58 14.36 -15.80
CA LEU A 369 7.97 14.17 -14.39
C LEU A 369 8.46 12.75 -14.12
N GLY A 370 7.87 11.76 -14.78
CA GLY A 370 8.27 10.35 -14.71
C GLY A 370 9.70 10.11 -15.20
N GLU A 371 10.17 10.86 -16.20
CA GLU A 371 11.55 10.78 -16.69
C GLU A 371 12.57 11.21 -15.63
N ALA A 372 12.26 12.23 -14.83
CA ALA A 372 13.14 12.75 -13.78
C ALA A 372 13.33 11.78 -12.60
N VAL A 373 12.42 10.82 -12.42
CA VAL A 373 12.48 9.82 -11.34
C VAL A 373 12.79 8.42 -11.85
N ASN A 374 13.06 8.28 -13.14
CA ASN A 374 13.52 7.01 -13.68
C ASN A 374 14.84 6.60 -13.03
N ASP A 375 14.98 5.30 -12.80
CA ASP A 375 16.14 4.67 -12.14
C ASP A 375 16.36 4.99 -10.66
N LEU A 376 15.55 5.85 -10.04
CA LEU A 376 15.58 6.09 -8.60
C LEU A 376 14.73 5.05 -7.83
N PRO A 377 15.12 4.65 -6.61
CA PRO A 377 14.30 3.76 -5.76
C PRO A 377 12.90 4.31 -5.49
N ILE A 378 12.79 5.63 -5.32
CA ILE A 378 11.53 6.35 -5.12
C ILE A 378 10.61 6.31 -6.35
N GLY A 379 11.13 5.87 -7.51
CA GLY A 379 10.35 5.65 -8.72
C GLY A 379 9.23 4.62 -8.56
N VAL A 380 9.18 3.84 -7.47
CA VAL A 380 8.01 2.97 -7.17
C VAL A 380 6.73 3.76 -6.89
N HIS A 381 6.84 5.01 -6.44
CA HIS A 381 5.69 5.86 -6.10
C HIS A 381 4.95 6.40 -7.32
N VAL A 382 5.51 6.25 -8.53
CA VAL A 382 4.83 6.63 -9.79
C VAL A 382 3.85 5.54 -10.28
N PHE A 383 3.62 4.50 -9.49
CA PHE A 383 2.72 3.39 -9.85
C PHE A 383 1.32 3.90 -10.24
N VAL A 384 0.68 4.69 -9.36
CA VAL A 384 -0.67 5.22 -9.60
C VAL A 384 -0.68 6.14 -10.81
N HIS A 385 0.35 6.97 -10.95
CA HIS A 385 0.54 7.85 -12.10
C HIS A 385 0.57 7.05 -13.40
N CYS A 386 1.27 5.92 -13.43
CA CYS A 386 1.31 5.06 -14.61
C CYS A 386 -0.07 4.49 -14.94
N VAL A 387 -0.85 4.04 -13.95
CA VAL A 387 -2.20 3.53 -14.18
C VAL A 387 -3.11 4.62 -14.75
N VAL A 388 -3.10 5.82 -14.15
CA VAL A 388 -3.97 6.94 -14.56
C VAL A 388 -3.55 7.52 -15.92
N VAL A 389 -2.25 7.63 -16.19
CA VAL A 389 -1.75 8.01 -17.53
C VAL A 389 -2.13 6.95 -18.55
N GLY A 390 -1.95 5.67 -18.23
CA GLY A 390 -2.30 4.56 -19.10
C GLY A 390 -3.77 4.54 -19.47
N LEU A 391 -4.65 4.76 -18.50
CA LEU A 391 -6.09 4.86 -18.71
C LEU A 391 -6.44 5.91 -19.78
N ALA A 392 -5.79 7.07 -19.71
CA ALA A 392 -6.07 8.20 -20.59
C ALA A 392 -5.11 8.31 -21.80
N ALA A 393 -4.21 7.34 -21.99
CA ALA A 393 -3.24 7.34 -23.07
C ALA A 393 -3.89 7.08 -24.43
N ARG A 394 -3.82 8.07 -25.32
CA ARG A 394 -4.29 7.95 -26.71
C ARG A 394 -3.21 7.54 -27.71
N TYR A 395 -1.96 7.85 -27.42
CA TYR A 395 -0.84 7.59 -28.33
C TYR A 395 -0.17 6.27 -27.97
N GLU A 396 0.12 5.46 -28.99
CA GLU A 396 0.77 4.15 -28.79
C GLU A 396 2.11 4.27 -28.09
N ARG A 397 2.89 5.32 -28.40
CA ARG A 397 4.14 5.61 -27.68
C ARG A 397 3.92 5.74 -26.16
N HIS A 398 2.87 6.45 -25.75
CA HIS A 398 2.57 6.60 -24.32
C HIS A 398 2.13 5.28 -23.69
N ARG A 399 1.32 4.49 -24.40
CA ARG A 399 0.88 3.15 -23.97
C ARG A 399 2.06 2.22 -23.77
N CYS A 400 2.99 2.16 -24.72
CA CYS A 400 4.22 1.37 -24.60
C CYS A 400 5.04 1.77 -23.39
N THR A 401 5.31 3.07 -23.21
CA THR A 401 6.09 3.56 -22.06
C THR A 401 5.43 3.21 -20.73
N VAL A 402 4.11 3.41 -20.61
CA VAL A 402 3.35 3.05 -19.41
C VAL A 402 3.40 1.55 -19.16
N HIS A 403 3.20 0.74 -20.21
CA HIS A 403 3.18 -0.71 -20.10
C HIS A 403 4.53 -1.26 -19.62
N GLU A 404 5.63 -0.82 -20.24
CA GLU A 404 6.99 -1.17 -19.82
C GLU A 404 7.25 -0.78 -18.36
N LYS A 405 6.79 0.41 -17.96
CA LYS A 405 6.93 0.88 -16.58
C LYS A 405 6.10 0.04 -15.61
N LEU A 406 4.87 -0.33 -15.95
CA LEU A 406 4.03 -1.20 -15.13
C LEU A 406 4.64 -2.59 -14.94
N LEU A 407 5.22 -3.17 -16.00
CA LEU A 407 5.95 -4.44 -15.92
C LEU A 407 7.22 -4.36 -15.05
N SER A 408 7.75 -3.16 -14.81
CA SER A 408 8.89 -2.93 -13.93
C SER A 408 8.52 -2.98 -12.43
N PHE A 409 7.24 -2.78 -12.08
CA PHE A 409 6.74 -2.88 -10.69
C PHE A 409 6.44 -4.34 -10.31
N LYS A 410 7.52 -5.12 -10.23
CA LYS A 410 7.49 -6.53 -9.84
C LYS A 410 8.53 -6.83 -8.77
N GLY A 411 8.35 -7.97 -8.11
CA GLY A 411 9.24 -8.42 -7.05
C GLY A 411 9.29 -7.45 -5.88
N THR A 412 10.49 -6.94 -5.57
CA THR A 412 10.70 -6.04 -4.44
C THR A 412 10.19 -4.61 -4.71
N ARG A 413 10.05 -4.21 -5.98
CA ARG A 413 9.65 -2.86 -6.42
C ARG A 413 8.13 -2.67 -6.45
N VAL A 414 7.40 -3.32 -5.55
CA VAL A 414 5.94 -3.23 -5.46
C VAL A 414 5.55 -2.19 -4.41
N TRP A 415 4.77 -1.20 -4.84
CA TRP A 415 4.32 -0.11 -3.98
C TRP A 415 3.08 -0.50 -3.16
N LEU A 416 2.01 -0.91 -3.84
CA LEU A 416 0.79 -1.48 -3.23
C LEU A 416 0.26 -2.65 -4.05
N PHE A 417 0.35 -2.58 -5.37
CA PHE A 417 -0.21 -3.57 -6.29
C PHE A 417 0.85 -4.13 -7.24
N HIS A 418 0.60 -5.33 -7.76
CA HIS A 418 1.42 -5.93 -8.79
C HIS A 418 1.13 -5.29 -10.17
N GLY A 419 2.14 -4.66 -10.78
CA GLY A 419 1.93 -3.87 -12.01
C GLY A 419 1.52 -4.68 -13.24
N VAL A 420 1.85 -5.96 -13.30
CA VAL A 420 1.46 -6.84 -14.41
C VAL A 420 -0.07 -6.94 -14.55
N GLU A 421 -0.81 -6.93 -13.44
CA GLU A 421 -2.27 -7.01 -13.47
C GLU A 421 -2.89 -5.74 -14.07
N PHE A 422 -2.37 -4.57 -13.69
CA PHE A 422 -2.80 -3.30 -14.26
C PHE A 422 -2.40 -3.12 -15.72
N GLY A 423 -1.26 -3.69 -16.13
CA GLY A 423 -0.89 -3.79 -17.54
C GLY A 423 -1.98 -4.50 -18.36
N ARG A 424 -2.48 -5.65 -17.89
CA ARG A 424 -3.56 -6.40 -18.56
C ARG A 424 -4.89 -5.66 -18.59
N ILE A 425 -5.23 -4.95 -17.51
CA ILE A 425 -6.44 -4.10 -17.47
C ILE A 425 -6.36 -3.03 -18.55
N LEU A 426 -5.21 -2.37 -18.68
CA LEU A 426 -4.99 -1.34 -19.68
C LEU A 426 -4.92 -1.89 -21.10
N GLU A 427 -4.32 -3.06 -21.32
CA GLU A 427 -4.35 -3.74 -22.62
C GLU A 427 -5.80 -4.04 -23.06
N HIS A 428 -6.63 -4.60 -22.17
CA HIS A 428 -8.04 -4.82 -22.46
C HIS A 428 -8.75 -3.51 -22.85
N LEU A 429 -8.47 -2.43 -22.14
CA LEU A 429 -9.01 -1.10 -22.44
C LEU A 429 -8.53 -0.56 -23.80
N TRP A 430 -7.23 -0.66 -24.09
CA TRP A 430 -6.59 -0.13 -25.29
C TRP A 430 -6.94 -0.89 -26.56
N TYR A 431 -7.14 -2.20 -26.48
CA TYR A 431 -7.60 -3.02 -27.61
C TYR A 431 -9.13 -3.07 -27.73
N GLY A 432 -9.84 -2.67 -26.68
CA GLY A 432 -11.29 -2.51 -26.67
C GLY A 432 -11.71 -1.09 -27.05
N VAL A 433 -12.30 -0.36 -26.08
CA VAL A 433 -12.88 0.99 -26.30
C VAL A 433 -11.82 2.00 -26.76
N GLY A 434 -10.58 1.86 -26.31
CA GLY A 434 -9.47 2.73 -26.67
C GLY A 434 -8.77 2.36 -27.98
N ALA A 435 -9.28 1.42 -28.78
CA ALA A 435 -8.64 0.98 -30.03
C ALA A 435 -8.37 2.16 -30.96
N GLY A 436 -7.20 2.17 -31.62
CA GLY A 436 -6.78 3.26 -32.49
C GLY A 436 -6.61 4.62 -31.80
N GLY A 437 -6.49 4.63 -30.47
CA GLY A 437 -6.43 5.87 -29.69
C GLY A 437 -7.80 6.50 -29.47
N GLY A 438 -8.89 5.73 -29.53
CA GLY A 438 -10.27 6.20 -29.31
C GLY A 438 -10.52 6.81 -27.91
N PRO A 439 -11.58 7.62 -27.76
CA PRO A 439 -11.92 8.27 -26.50
C PRO A 439 -12.35 7.25 -25.45
N VAL A 440 -11.78 7.40 -24.26
CA VAL A 440 -12.01 6.53 -23.12
C VAL A 440 -12.50 7.38 -21.96
N THR A 441 -13.53 6.91 -21.26
CA THR A 441 -14.04 7.49 -20.01
C THR A 441 -13.52 6.71 -18.81
N TRP A 442 -13.70 7.26 -17.60
CA TRP A 442 -13.35 6.52 -16.40
C TRP A 442 -14.18 5.23 -16.25
N ASP A 443 -15.44 5.23 -16.68
CA ASP A 443 -16.30 4.04 -16.58
C ASP A 443 -15.90 2.93 -17.59
N ASP A 444 -15.31 3.28 -18.73
CA ASP A 444 -14.68 2.31 -19.64
C ASP A 444 -13.52 1.56 -18.97
N TYR A 445 -12.73 2.29 -18.19
CA TYR A 445 -11.67 1.69 -17.38
C TYR A 445 -12.24 0.77 -16.31
N VAL A 446 -13.27 1.20 -15.57
CA VAL A 446 -13.92 0.33 -14.56
C VAL A 446 -14.46 -0.95 -15.21
N ARG A 447 -15.09 -0.86 -16.39
CA ARG A 447 -15.57 -2.04 -17.14
C ARG A 447 -14.43 -2.96 -17.55
N SER A 448 -13.31 -2.40 -18.02
CA SER A 448 -12.12 -3.19 -18.37
C SER A 448 -11.49 -3.85 -17.14
N ARG A 449 -11.43 -3.13 -16.01
CA ARG A 449 -11.00 -3.70 -14.72
C ARG A 449 -11.89 -4.86 -14.31
N CYS A 450 -13.22 -4.72 -14.35
CA CYS A 450 -14.15 -5.79 -14.00
C CYS A 450 -14.02 -7.02 -14.92
N ALA A 451 -13.72 -6.82 -16.21
CA ALA A 451 -13.51 -7.91 -17.16
C ALA A 451 -12.23 -8.72 -16.87
N VAL A 452 -11.15 -8.04 -16.46
CA VAL A 452 -9.84 -8.67 -16.20
C VAL A 452 -9.70 -9.16 -14.75
N VAL A 453 -10.25 -8.41 -13.79
CA VAL A 453 -10.19 -8.67 -12.35
C VAL A 453 -11.60 -8.52 -11.76
N PRO A 454 -12.39 -9.61 -11.71
CA PRO A 454 -13.74 -9.57 -11.17
C PRO A 454 -13.69 -9.48 -9.63
N ILE A 455 -14.20 -8.38 -9.07
CA ILE A 455 -14.21 -8.07 -7.63
C ILE A 455 -15.56 -7.52 -7.22
#